data_AF-A0A7C1LTG8-F1
#
_entry.id   AF-A0A7C1LTG8-F1
#
_cell.length_a   1.000
_cell.length_b   1.000
_cell.length_c   1.000
_cell.angle_alpha   90.00
_cell.angle_beta   90.00
_cell.angle_gamma   90.00
#
_symmetry.space_group_name_H-M   'P 1'
#
loop_
_entity.id
_entity.type
_entity.pdbx_description
1 polymer ?
#
loop_
_entity_poly.entity_id
_entity_poly.type
_entity_poly.pdbx_seq_one_letter_code
_entity_poly.pdbx_strand_id
1 'polypeptide(L)'
;MTIIEKIIQDHTKEEVKPGKIVWMDLDIRSARDFGGPNVVKNYEKEYGDVPVADRKKTFFTFDLCVPPSSLKYADNQQICREFARGQRIEVFDVDRGIGSHILMEEGLARAVSTVVGTDSHLNILGAVGSFGQGMGDVDITFAFKTGKTWFEVPQTVKVLIKGSFSSPTTAKDLTLYILKK
;
A
#
# COMPACT_ATOMS: atom_id res chain seq x y z
N MET A 1 -15.99 8.73 -16.06
CA MET A 1 -15.15 8.14 -15.03
C MET A 1 -13.88 7.58 -15.63
N THR A 2 -12.75 8.09 -15.16
CA THR A 2 -11.40 7.56 -15.35
C THR A 2 -11.28 6.20 -14.67
N ILE A 3 -10.16 5.50 -14.86
CA ILE A 3 -9.92 4.22 -14.18
C ILE A 3 -9.93 4.39 -12.65
N ILE A 4 -9.33 5.46 -12.12
CA ILE A 4 -9.29 5.73 -10.67
C ILE A 4 -10.71 6.00 -10.14
N GLU A 5 -11.50 6.84 -10.82
CA GLU A 5 -12.89 7.07 -10.42
C GLU A 5 -13.70 5.77 -10.40
N LYS A 6 -13.49 4.86 -11.37
CA LYS A 6 -14.17 3.56 -11.40
C LYS A 6 -13.76 2.65 -10.25
N ILE A 7 -12.45 2.56 -9.96
CA ILE A 7 -11.93 1.75 -8.85
C ILE A 7 -12.50 2.25 -7.53
N ILE A 8 -12.44 3.56 -7.27
CA ILE A 8 -12.98 4.13 -6.03
C ILE A 8 -14.50 3.89 -5.95
N GLN A 9 -15.24 4.07 -7.05
CA GLN A 9 -16.70 3.87 -7.07
C GLN A 9 -17.11 2.42 -6.77
N ASP A 10 -16.29 1.44 -7.13
CA ASP A 10 -16.52 0.02 -6.79
C ASP A 10 -16.36 -0.24 -5.28
N HIS A 11 -15.66 0.65 -4.56
CA HIS A 11 -15.33 0.53 -3.14
C HIS A 11 -16.09 1.52 -2.25
N THR A 12 -17.08 2.24 -2.80
CA THR A 12 -17.91 3.17 -2.03
C THR A 12 -19.33 3.25 -2.58
N LYS A 13 -20.28 3.55 -1.68
CA LYS A 13 -21.66 3.90 -2.07
C LYS A 13 -21.83 5.40 -2.30
N GLU A 14 -20.82 6.19 -1.96
CA GLU A 14 -20.84 7.62 -2.20
C GLU A 14 -20.67 7.90 -3.69
N GLU A 15 -21.22 9.02 -4.15
CA GLU A 15 -20.97 9.47 -5.52
C GLU A 15 -19.51 9.92 -5.66
N VAL A 16 -18.78 9.34 -6.61
CA VAL A 16 -17.36 9.63 -6.88
C VAL A 16 -17.21 10.67 -7.98
N LYS A 17 -16.55 11.78 -7.66
CA LYS A 17 -16.15 12.86 -8.59
C LYS A 17 -14.85 13.51 -8.12
N PRO A 18 -13.96 13.97 -9.03
CA PRO A 18 -12.71 14.62 -8.64
C PRO A 18 -12.92 15.80 -7.67
N GLY A 19 -12.10 15.89 -6.65
CA GLY A 19 -12.17 16.90 -5.58
C GLY A 19 -13.17 16.58 -4.46
N LYS A 20 -13.96 15.51 -4.58
CA LYS A 20 -14.86 15.06 -3.52
C LYS A 20 -14.14 14.10 -2.59
N ILE A 21 -14.34 14.27 -1.29
CA ILE A 21 -13.87 13.32 -0.27
C ILE A 21 -14.92 12.21 -0.14
N VAL A 22 -14.48 10.96 -0.21
CA VAL A 22 -15.33 9.78 -0.06
C VAL A 22 -14.71 8.79 0.91
N TRP A 23 -15.53 8.05 1.65
CA TRP A 23 -15.09 6.87 2.39
C TRP A 23 -15.08 5.65 1.48
N MET A 24 -14.01 4.86 1.52
CA MET A 24 -13.86 3.67 0.70
C MET A 24 -13.34 2.47 1.48
N ASP A 25 -13.79 1.28 1.09
CA ASP A 25 -13.30 0.00 1.58
C ASP A 25 -11.91 -0.32 1.00
N LEU A 26 -11.08 -0.97 1.82
CA LEU A 26 -9.71 -1.33 1.47
C LEU A 26 -9.58 -2.85 1.29
N ASP A 27 -9.05 -3.26 0.15
CA ASP A 27 -8.74 -4.66 -0.11
C ASP A 27 -7.50 -5.12 0.61
N ILE A 28 -6.43 -4.33 0.58
CA ILE A 28 -5.15 -4.67 1.21
C ILE A 28 -4.62 -3.48 1.99
N ARG A 29 -4.10 -3.77 3.18
CA ARG A 29 -3.40 -2.81 4.04
C ARG A 29 -2.06 -3.41 4.41
N SER A 30 -0.98 -2.70 4.13
CA SER A 30 0.37 -3.17 4.47
C SER A 30 1.15 -2.16 5.28
N ALA A 31 2.09 -2.65 6.10
CA ALA A 31 3.08 -1.79 6.72
C ALA A 31 4.47 -2.41 6.59
N ARG A 32 5.46 -1.61 6.18
CA ARG A 32 6.85 -2.05 6.05
C ARG A 32 7.58 -2.09 7.39
N ASP A 33 8.67 -2.85 7.52
CA ASP A 33 9.51 -2.91 8.73
C ASP A 33 10.04 -1.56 9.24
N PHE A 34 10.12 -0.53 8.40
CA PHE A 34 10.46 0.83 8.84
C PHE A 34 9.29 1.59 9.47
N GLY A 35 8.11 1.58 8.84
CA GLY A 35 6.93 2.33 9.29
C GLY A 35 5.98 1.54 10.20
N GLY A 36 5.98 0.22 10.06
CA GLY A 36 5.20 -0.76 10.81
C GLY A 36 5.33 -0.67 12.33
N PRO A 37 6.52 -0.51 12.94
CA PRO A 37 6.61 -0.38 14.40
C PRO A 37 5.87 0.87 14.92
N ASN A 38 5.81 1.96 14.13
CA ASN A 38 5.01 3.12 14.51
C ASN A 38 3.51 2.87 14.33
N VAL A 39 3.10 2.13 13.29
CA VAL A 39 1.71 1.67 13.13
C VAL A 39 1.30 0.82 14.34
N VAL A 40 2.13 -0.14 14.76
CA VAL A 40 1.89 -0.97 15.95
C VAL A 40 1.75 -0.10 17.20
N LYS A 41 2.71 0.79 17.45
CA LYS A 41 2.69 1.70 18.61
C LYS A 41 1.44 2.56 18.66
N ASN A 42 1.04 3.14 17.52
CA ASN A 42 -0.17 3.96 17.43
C ASN A 42 -1.41 3.08 17.62
N TYR A 43 -1.44 1.87 17.07
CA TYR A 43 -2.55 0.94 17.20
C TYR A 43 -2.77 0.53 18.65
N GLU A 44 -1.71 0.12 19.34
CA GLU A 44 -1.78 -0.26 20.76
C GLU A 44 -2.22 0.91 21.64
N LYS A 45 -1.71 2.12 21.35
CA LYS A 45 -2.08 3.33 22.07
C LYS A 45 -3.57 3.69 21.92
N GLU A 46 -4.10 3.62 20.72
CA GLU A 46 -5.46 4.09 20.40
C GLU A 46 -6.52 2.99 20.56
N TYR A 47 -6.14 1.72 20.35
CA TYR A 47 -7.07 0.59 20.27
C TYR A 47 -6.71 -0.60 21.17
N GLY A 48 -5.53 -0.61 21.81
CA GLY A 48 -5.05 -1.75 22.60
C GLY A 48 -4.99 -3.04 21.78
N ASP A 49 -5.48 -4.14 22.35
CA ASP A 49 -5.45 -5.47 21.73
C ASP A 49 -6.62 -5.77 20.79
N VAL A 50 -7.47 -4.77 20.52
CA VAL A 50 -8.68 -4.99 19.71
C VAL A 50 -8.30 -5.53 18.33
N PRO A 51 -9.01 -6.57 17.83
CA PRO A 51 -8.73 -7.13 16.51
C PRO A 51 -8.69 -6.09 15.38
N VAL A 52 -7.73 -6.25 14.47
CA VAL A 52 -7.74 -5.57 13.17
C VAL A 52 -9.00 -5.91 12.40
N ALA A 53 -9.39 -5.04 11.46
CA ALA A 53 -10.65 -5.18 10.71
C ALA A 53 -10.75 -6.53 9.96
N ASP A 54 -9.69 -6.93 9.28
CA ASP A 54 -9.59 -8.24 8.62
C ASP A 54 -8.13 -8.65 8.48
N ARG A 55 -7.75 -9.72 9.21
CA ARG A 55 -6.39 -10.29 9.21
C ARG A 55 -5.96 -10.87 7.86
N LYS A 56 -6.90 -11.25 6.97
CA LYS A 56 -6.59 -11.78 5.63
C LYS A 56 -6.32 -10.67 4.60
N LYS A 57 -6.53 -9.42 5.00
CA LYS A 57 -6.40 -8.22 4.17
C LYS A 57 -5.40 -7.22 4.78
N THR A 58 -4.69 -7.63 5.84
CA THR A 58 -3.71 -6.81 6.56
C THR A 58 -2.41 -7.59 6.62
N PHE A 59 -1.28 -6.94 6.32
CA PHE A 59 0.03 -7.62 6.20
C PHE A 59 1.18 -6.73 6.68
N PHE A 60 2.29 -7.36 7.07
CA PHE A 60 3.58 -6.69 7.14
C PHE A 60 4.52 -7.19 6.05
N THR A 61 5.39 -6.32 5.54
CA THR A 61 6.40 -6.67 4.52
C THR A 61 7.77 -6.14 4.93
N PHE A 62 8.80 -6.99 4.99
CA PHE A 62 10.12 -6.61 5.47
C PHE A 62 11.15 -6.59 4.34
N ASP A 63 11.48 -5.40 3.87
CA ASP A 63 12.32 -5.21 2.68
C ASP A 63 13.29 -4.01 2.76
N LEU A 64 13.17 -3.15 3.78
CA LEU A 64 14.01 -1.96 3.87
C LEU A 64 15.37 -2.22 4.51
N CYS A 65 15.45 -3.18 5.44
CA CYS A 65 16.71 -3.50 6.10
C CYS A 65 16.88 -5.02 6.26
N VAL A 66 17.40 -5.64 5.20
CA VAL A 66 17.53 -7.10 5.07
C VAL A 66 18.98 -7.47 4.74
N PRO A 67 19.72 -8.15 5.64
CA PRO A 67 19.40 -8.36 7.06
C PRO A 67 19.42 -7.04 7.86
N PRO A 68 18.90 -6.99 9.10
CA PRO A 68 18.95 -5.80 9.94
C PRO A 68 20.37 -5.27 10.10
N SER A 69 20.59 -4.03 9.66
CA SER A 69 21.90 -3.34 9.74
C SER A 69 22.22 -2.79 11.13
N SER A 70 21.23 -2.75 12.03
CA SER A 70 21.40 -2.27 13.41
C SER A 70 20.40 -2.94 14.35
N LEU A 71 20.69 -2.89 15.66
CA LEU A 71 19.77 -3.37 16.70
C LEU A 71 18.39 -2.71 16.60
N LYS A 72 18.35 -1.40 16.32
CA LYS A 72 17.09 -0.68 16.13
C LYS A 72 16.23 -1.26 15.00
N TYR A 73 16.84 -1.67 13.88
CA TYR A 73 16.11 -2.31 12.79
C TYR A 73 15.66 -3.73 13.15
N ALA A 74 16.46 -4.47 13.92
CA ALA A 74 16.07 -5.78 14.44
C ALA A 74 14.87 -5.65 15.39
N ASP A 75 14.88 -4.67 16.30
CA ASP A 75 13.78 -4.37 17.22
C ASP A 75 12.51 -3.98 16.46
N ASN A 76 12.62 -3.13 15.44
CA ASN A 76 11.49 -2.73 14.60
C ASN A 76 10.78 -3.93 13.95
N GLN A 77 11.56 -4.84 13.37
CA GLN A 77 11.02 -6.07 12.77
C GLN A 77 10.40 -6.98 13.84
N GLN A 78 11.03 -7.09 15.01
CA GLN A 78 10.52 -7.90 16.12
C GLN A 78 9.16 -7.38 16.63
N ILE A 79 9.02 -6.06 16.83
CA ILE A 79 7.74 -5.42 17.22
C ILE A 79 6.63 -5.81 16.24
N CYS A 80 6.90 -5.72 14.94
CA CYS A 80 5.94 -6.09 13.91
C CYS A 80 5.59 -7.59 13.95
N ARG A 81 6.58 -8.48 14.13
CA ARG A 81 6.35 -9.94 14.25
C ARG A 81 5.49 -10.29 15.46
N GLU A 82 5.73 -9.64 16.60
CA GLU A 82 4.98 -9.88 17.83
C GLU A 82 3.51 -9.44 17.71
N PHE A 83 3.29 -8.22 17.22
CA PHE A 83 1.94 -7.74 16.94
C PHE A 83 1.21 -8.64 15.93
N ALA A 84 1.88 -9.00 14.83
CA ALA A 84 1.31 -9.88 13.81
C ALA A 84 0.94 -11.26 14.38
N ARG A 85 1.79 -11.85 15.25
CA ARG A 85 1.49 -13.11 15.93
C ARG A 85 0.27 -12.99 16.83
N GLY A 86 0.15 -11.91 17.61
CA GLY A 86 -1.00 -11.65 18.48
C GLY A 86 -2.32 -11.50 17.70
N GLN A 87 -2.27 -10.75 16.59
CA GLN A 87 -3.43 -10.47 15.73
C GLN A 87 -3.70 -11.58 14.69
N ARG A 88 -2.80 -12.57 14.57
CA ARG A 88 -2.81 -13.63 13.54
C ARG A 88 -2.81 -13.06 12.12
N ILE A 89 -1.97 -12.06 11.92
CA ILE A 89 -1.68 -11.40 10.64
C ILE A 89 -0.46 -12.06 10.01
N GLU A 90 -0.45 -12.17 8.69
CA GLU A 90 0.69 -12.69 7.95
C GLU A 90 1.81 -11.65 7.82
N VAL A 91 3.06 -12.13 7.90
CA VAL A 91 4.27 -11.33 7.71
C VAL A 91 5.03 -11.91 6.52
N PHE A 92 5.23 -11.09 5.50
CA PHE A 92 6.20 -11.34 4.45
C PHE A 92 7.57 -10.92 4.98
N ASP A 93 8.26 -11.86 5.61
CA ASP A 93 9.50 -11.61 6.36
C ASP A 93 10.70 -11.32 5.42
N VAL A 94 11.88 -11.14 6.02
CA VAL A 94 13.12 -10.64 5.39
C VAL A 94 13.61 -11.47 4.20
N ASP A 95 13.14 -12.70 4.01
CA ASP A 95 13.52 -13.58 2.92
C ASP A 95 12.57 -13.52 1.71
N ARG A 96 11.49 -12.73 1.80
CA ARG A 96 10.43 -12.69 0.78
C ARG A 96 10.71 -11.73 -0.37
N GLY A 97 11.34 -10.58 -0.12
CA GLY A 97 11.65 -9.58 -1.14
C GLY A 97 10.85 -8.27 -0.97
N ILE A 98 10.87 -7.41 -1.99
CA ILE A 98 10.31 -6.05 -1.92
C ILE A 98 8.80 -6.11 -1.71
N GLY A 99 8.29 -5.42 -0.69
CA GLY A 99 6.92 -5.56 -0.22
C GLY A 99 5.88 -5.28 -1.30
N SER A 100 6.04 -4.20 -2.06
CA SER A 100 5.15 -3.85 -3.17
C SER A 100 5.15 -4.89 -4.30
N HIS A 101 6.27 -5.59 -4.52
CA HIS A 101 6.36 -6.66 -5.52
C HIS A 101 5.68 -7.92 -5.02
N ILE A 102 5.89 -8.27 -3.75
CA ILE A 102 5.22 -9.40 -3.10
C ILE A 102 3.70 -9.23 -3.13
N LEU A 103 3.18 -8.03 -2.89
CA LEU A 103 1.74 -7.78 -3.03
C LEU A 103 1.23 -8.11 -4.44
N MET A 104 2.00 -7.86 -5.49
CA MET A 104 1.64 -8.22 -6.87
C MET A 104 1.83 -9.72 -7.15
N GLU A 105 2.96 -10.29 -6.75
CA GLU A 105 3.35 -11.68 -7.02
C GLU A 105 2.43 -12.69 -6.32
N GLU A 106 2.00 -12.39 -5.10
CA GLU A 106 1.05 -13.21 -4.33
C GLU A 106 -0.42 -12.95 -4.74
N GLY A 107 -0.67 -12.09 -5.73
CA GLY A 107 -2.01 -11.77 -6.23
C GLY A 107 -2.89 -10.98 -5.27
N LEU A 108 -2.29 -10.39 -4.23
CA LEU A 108 -2.98 -9.53 -3.25
C LEU A 108 -3.38 -8.19 -3.89
N ALA A 109 -2.45 -7.57 -4.61
CA ALA A 109 -2.70 -6.42 -5.47
C ALA A 109 -3.01 -6.93 -6.90
N ARG A 110 -4.22 -6.64 -7.37
CA ARG A 110 -4.73 -7.09 -8.66
C ARG A 110 -5.58 -6.00 -9.31
N ALA A 111 -6.05 -6.25 -10.53
CA ALA A 111 -6.93 -5.30 -11.21
C ALA A 111 -8.13 -4.96 -10.32
N VAL A 112 -8.44 -3.66 -10.21
CA VAL A 112 -9.53 -3.09 -9.43
C VAL A 112 -9.31 -3.07 -7.91
N SER A 113 -8.26 -3.67 -7.35
CA SER A 113 -8.06 -3.64 -5.89
C SER A 113 -7.68 -2.26 -5.35
N THR A 114 -7.95 -2.05 -4.07
CA THR A 114 -7.52 -0.87 -3.30
C THR A 114 -6.49 -1.24 -2.24
N VAL A 115 -5.29 -0.67 -2.37
CA VAL A 115 -4.13 -1.01 -1.53
C VAL A 115 -3.55 0.25 -0.90
N VAL A 116 -3.42 0.23 0.42
CA VAL A 116 -2.74 1.30 1.17
C VAL A 116 -1.65 0.74 2.06
N GLY A 117 -0.62 1.53 2.31
CA GLY A 117 0.43 1.13 3.25
C GLY A 117 1.48 2.19 3.50
N THR A 118 2.47 1.88 4.33
CA THR A 118 3.55 2.81 4.72
C THR A 118 4.68 2.93 3.68
N ASP A 119 4.46 2.47 2.45
CA ASP A 119 5.37 2.65 1.33
C ASP A 119 4.91 3.76 0.39
N SER A 120 5.72 4.82 0.26
CA SER A 120 5.44 5.94 -0.64
C SER A 120 5.36 5.53 -2.12
N HIS A 121 5.89 4.37 -2.48
CA HIS A 121 5.94 3.87 -3.86
C HIS A 121 4.85 2.85 -4.20
N LEU A 122 3.77 2.71 -3.40
CA LEU A 122 2.63 1.85 -3.75
C LEU A 122 1.91 2.27 -5.04
N ASN A 123 2.18 3.46 -5.58
CA ASN A 123 1.74 3.84 -6.91
C ASN A 123 2.22 2.87 -8.02
N ILE A 124 3.29 2.09 -7.78
CA ILE A 124 3.73 1.01 -8.67
C ILE A 124 2.62 -0.02 -8.95
N LEU A 125 1.70 -0.23 -8.00
CA LEU A 125 0.59 -1.18 -8.15
C LEU A 125 -0.40 -0.76 -9.25
N GLY A 126 -0.35 0.50 -9.69
CA GLY A 126 -1.05 0.94 -10.89
C GLY A 126 -0.66 0.16 -12.16
N ALA A 127 0.55 -0.43 -12.19
CA ALA A 127 1.00 -1.29 -13.28
C ALA A 127 0.13 -2.54 -13.47
N VAL A 128 -0.52 -3.03 -12.40
CA VAL A 128 -1.46 -4.16 -12.42
C VAL A 128 -2.93 -3.72 -12.38
N GLY A 129 -3.20 -2.42 -12.59
CA GLY A 129 -4.56 -1.87 -12.58
C GLY A 129 -5.18 -1.73 -11.19
N SER A 130 -4.36 -1.68 -10.14
CA SER A 130 -4.79 -1.44 -8.77
C SER A 130 -4.69 0.04 -8.41
N PHE A 131 -5.55 0.51 -7.50
CA PHE A 131 -5.31 1.75 -6.77
C PHE A 131 -4.32 1.44 -5.64
N GLY A 132 -3.15 2.08 -5.65
CA GLY A 132 -2.09 1.88 -4.66
C GLY A 132 -1.61 3.21 -4.12
N GLN A 133 -1.66 3.40 -2.80
CA GLN A 133 -1.34 4.67 -2.15
C GLN A 133 -0.49 4.50 -0.90
N GLY A 134 0.66 5.18 -0.86
CA GLY A 134 1.45 5.34 0.35
C GLY A 134 0.81 6.35 1.30
N MET A 135 0.72 6.01 2.59
CA MET A 135 0.13 6.87 3.62
C MET A 135 0.98 6.89 4.90
N GLY A 136 0.69 7.82 5.79
CA GLY A 136 1.35 7.93 7.09
C GLY A 136 1.00 6.76 8.01
N ASP A 137 1.82 6.56 9.04
CA ASP A 137 1.62 5.53 10.07
C ASP A 137 0.29 5.69 10.83
N VAL A 138 -0.14 6.93 11.10
CA VAL A 138 -1.45 7.21 11.73
C VAL A 138 -2.62 6.79 10.84
N ASP A 139 -2.55 7.08 9.53
CA ASP A 139 -3.61 6.69 8.58
C ASP A 139 -3.66 5.17 8.42
N ILE A 140 -2.50 4.51 8.35
CA ILE A 140 -2.43 3.04 8.26
C ILE A 140 -2.90 2.38 9.56
N THR A 141 -2.66 3.00 10.72
CA THR A 141 -3.23 2.56 12.00
C THR A 141 -4.76 2.57 11.96
N PHE A 142 -5.34 3.67 11.50
CA PHE A 142 -6.78 3.78 11.30
C PHE A 142 -7.30 2.75 10.28
N ALA A 143 -6.59 2.55 9.17
CA ALA A 143 -6.95 1.59 8.14
C ALA A 143 -6.90 0.15 8.68
N PHE A 144 -5.87 -0.21 9.46
CA PHE A 144 -5.77 -1.53 10.11
C PHE A 144 -6.97 -1.79 11.02
N LYS A 145 -7.43 -0.77 11.74
CA LYS A 145 -8.55 -0.89 12.67
C LYS A 145 -9.91 -0.98 11.98
N THR A 146 -10.12 -0.19 10.94
CA THR A 146 -11.45 0.03 10.35
C THR A 146 -11.67 -0.69 9.02
N GLY A 147 -10.59 -1.08 8.33
CA GLY A 147 -10.66 -1.64 6.97
C GLY A 147 -11.05 -0.61 5.91
N LYS A 148 -11.11 0.67 6.26
CA LYS A 148 -11.56 1.78 5.42
C LYS A 148 -10.59 2.95 5.49
N THR A 149 -10.71 3.86 4.55
CA THR A 149 -10.09 5.19 4.61
C THR A 149 -10.98 6.23 3.94
N TRP A 150 -10.70 7.51 4.15
CA TRP A 150 -11.24 8.60 3.35
C TRP A 150 -10.21 9.03 2.31
N PHE A 151 -10.68 9.36 1.11
CA PHE A 151 -9.82 9.81 0.02
C PHE A 151 -10.48 10.96 -0.73
N GLU A 152 -9.71 12.01 -1.03
CA GLU A 152 -10.13 13.00 -2.01
C GLU A 152 -9.91 12.40 -3.40
N VAL A 153 -10.99 12.20 -4.15
CA VAL A 153 -10.92 11.60 -5.49
C VAL A 153 -10.02 12.47 -6.38
N PRO A 154 -8.91 11.94 -6.93
CA PRO A 154 -7.95 12.76 -7.65
C PRO A 154 -8.41 13.04 -9.08
N GLN A 155 -7.96 14.17 -9.62
CA GLN A 155 -7.97 14.37 -11.07
C GLN A 155 -7.03 13.37 -11.75
N THR A 156 -7.29 13.04 -13.01
CA THR A 156 -6.45 12.11 -13.79
C THR A 156 -5.85 12.82 -14.99
N VAL A 157 -4.52 12.75 -15.12
CA VAL A 157 -3.82 13.16 -16.35
C VAL A 157 -3.68 11.94 -17.25
N LYS A 158 -4.23 12.03 -18.48
CA LYS A 158 -4.12 10.96 -19.47
C LYS A 158 -2.88 11.16 -20.34
N VAL A 159 -1.88 10.31 -20.15
CA VAL A 159 -0.68 10.29 -21.00
C VAL A 159 -0.86 9.25 -22.10
N LEU A 160 -0.90 9.70 -23.36
CA LEU A 160 -1.00 8.83 -24.53
C LEU A 160 0.38 8.61 -25.14
N ILE A 161 0.91 7.39 -25.00
CA ILE A 161 2.17 6.97 -25.60
C ILE A 161 1.86 6.25 -26.91
N LYS A 162 2.51 6.64 -28.01
CA LYS A 162 2.36 6.04 -29.33
C LYS A 162 3.72 5.57 -29.86
N GLY A 163 3.73 4.45 -30.58
CA GLY A 163 4.94 3.84 -31.12
C GLY A 163 5.39 2.62 -30.32
N SER A 164 6.61 2.17 -30.58
CA SER A 164 7.24 1.01 -29.94
C SER A 164 8.64 1.38 -29.44
N PHE A 165 9.12 0.64 -28.43
CA PHE A 165 10.50 0.76 -27.98
C PHE A 165 11.47 0.34 -29.11
N SER A 166 12.57 1.07 -29.24
CA SER A 166 13.73 0.69 -30.04
C SER A 166 14.91 0.43 -29.11
N SER A 167 15.70 -0.61 -29.36
CA SER A 167 16.92 -0.85 -28.56
C SER A 167 17.87 0.35 -28.64
N PRO A 168 18.48 0.79 -27.52
CA PRO A 168 18.49 0.17 -26.18
C PRO A 168 17.44 0.74 -25.19
N THR A 169 16.39 1.42 -25.67
CA THR A 169 15.39 2.09 -24.81
C THR A 169 14.53 1.12 -24.01
N THR A 170 14.29 1.45 -22.74
CA THR A 170 13.51 0.67 -21.77
C THR A 170 12.33 1.46 -21.19
N ALA A 171 11.46 0.79 -20.43
CA ALA A 171 10.37 1.45 -19.69
C ALA A 171 10.88 2.51 -18.70
N LYS A 172 12.09 2.35 -18.15
CA LYS A 172 12.72 3.36 -17.28
C LYS A 172 12.99 4.65 -18.04
N ASP A 173 13.53 4.56 -19.26
CA ASP A 173 13.83 5.72 -20.11
C ASP A 173 12.56 6.50 -20.46
N LEU A 174 11.47 5.78 -20.77
CA LEU A 174 10.17 6.38 -21.03
C LEU A 174 9.64 7.13 -19.80
N THR A 175 9.68 6.52 -18.62
CA THR A 175 9.24 7.16 -17.37
C THR A 175 10.05 8.42 -17.08
N LEU A 176 11.39 8.37 -17.23
CA LEU A 176 12.26 9.54 -17.05
C LEU A 176 11.98 10.64 -18.08
N TYR A 177 11.68 10.29 -19.33
CA TYR A 177 11.29 11.23 -20.37
C TYR A 177 9.98 11.95 -20.04
N ILE A 178 8.99 11.22 -19.51
CA ILE A 178 7.70 11.80 -19.09
C ILE A 178 7.90 12.78 -17.93
N LEU A 179 8.72 12.43 -16.93
CA LEU A 179 8.99 13.29 -15.76
C LEU A 179 9.69 14.62 -16.08
N LYS A 180 10.36 14.70 -17.23
CA LYS A 180 11.01 15.93 -17.69
C LYS A 180 10.02 16.97 -18.22
N LYS A 181 8.82 16.55 -18.63
CA LYS A 181 7.79 17.41 -19.21
C LYS A 181 6.83 17.93 -18.14
#